data_AF-A0A958J8M3-F1
#
_entry.id   AF-A0A958J8M3-F1
#
_cell.length_a   1.000
_cell.length_b   1.000
_cell.length_c   1.000
_cell.angle_alpha   90.00
_cell.angle_beta   90.00
_cell.angle_gamma   90.00
#
_symmetry.space_group_name_H-M   'P 1'
#
loop_
_entity.id
_entity.type
_entity.pdbx_description
1 polymer ?
#
loop_
_entity_poly.entity_id
_entity_poly.type
_entity_poly.pdbx_seq_one_letter_code
_entity_poly.pdbx_strand_id
1 'polypeptide(L)' 'IPGKEGAAYPARSGLCLETQHFPDSPNQPAFPSPVLNPGEVYRSTTEYRFRS' A
#
# COMPACT_ATOMS: atom_id res chain seq x y z
N ILE A 1 -9.92 21.98 -3.70
CA ILE A 1 -11.16 21.17 -3.61
C ILE A 1 -11.36 20.84 -2.13
N PRO A 2 -12.53 21.12 -1.54
CA PRO A 2 -12.81 20.74 -0.15
C PRO A 2 -12.92 19.21 0.00
N GLY A 3 -12.54 18.70 1.17
CA GLY A 3 -12.59 17.29 1.54
C GLY A 3 -14.01 16.80 1.86
N LYS A 4 -14.11 15.58 2.42
CA LYS A 4 -15.38 15.00 2.84
C LYS A 4 -16.09 15.96 3.82
N GLU A 5 -17.39 16.17 3.62
CA GLU A 5 -18.19 17.06 4.47
C GLU A 5 -17.65 18.51 4.55
N GLY A 6 -16.94 18.96 3.50
CA GLY A 6 -16.38 20.31 3.44
C GLY A 6 -15.06 20.48 4.19
N ALA A 7 -14.45 19.39 4.68
CA ALA A 7 -13.23 19.45 5.48
C ALA A 7 -12.05 20.08 4.73
N ALA A 8 -11.25 20.89 5.42
CA ALA A 8 -9.94 21.29 4.94
C ALA A 8 -8.92 20.19 5.30
N TYR A 9 -8.11 19.76 4.34
CA TYR A 9 -7.00 18.82 4.56
C TYR A 9 -5.66 19.58 4.52
N PRO A 10 -5.21 20.15 5.66
CA PRO A 10 -3.89 20.77 5.72
C PRO A 10 -2.76 19.73 5.58
N ALA A 11 -1.53 20.19 5.46
CA ALA A 11 -0.36 19.32 5.40
C ALA A 11 -0.36 18.34 6.60
N ARG A 12 -0.14 17.05 6.32
CA ARG A 12 -0.10 15.95 7.31
C ARG A 12 -1.43 15.67 8.02
N SER A 13 -2.57 16.01 7.41
CA SER A 13 -3.92 15.69 7.89
C SER A 13 -4.33 14.22 7.77
N GLY A 14 -3.47 13.38 7.19
CA GLY A 14 -3.67 11.95 7.07
C GLY A 14 -2.34 11.21 6.98
N LEU A 15 -2.43 9.89 7.11
CA LEU A 15 -1.31 8.97 6.96
C LEU A 15 -1.74 7.86 6.00
N CYS A 16 -0.83 7.47 5.11
CA CYS A 16 -0.99 6.28 4.28
C CYS A 16 -0.20 5.13 4.89
N LEU A 17 -0.85 3.99 5.09
CA LEU A 17 -0.21 2.74 5.48
C LEU A 17 -0.36 1.76 4.30
N GLU A 18 0.70 1.65 3.50
CA GLU A 18 0.67 0.95 2.22
C GLU A 18 1.47 -0.35 2.34
N THR A 19 0.80 -1.45 2.66
CA THR A 19 1.41 -2.79 2.63
C THR A 19 1.64 -3.20 1.17
N GLN A 20 2.89 -3.32 0.77
CA GLN A 20 3.27 -3.66 -0.60
C GLN A 20 4.65 -4.31 -0.66
N HIS A 21 5.03 -4.75 -1.86
CA HIS A 21 6.42 -5.07 -2.18
C HIS A 21 7.29 -3.81 -2.09
N PHE A 22 8.61 -3.99 -2.04
CA PHE A 22 9.50 -2.84 -2.00
C PHE A 22 9.35 -1.97 -3.26
N PRO A 23 9.40 -0.64 -3.13
CA PRO A 23 9.50 0.23 -4.29
C PRO A 23 10.66 -0.20 -5.18
N ASP A 24 10.47 -0.12 -6.50
CA ASP A 24 11.47 -0.48 -7.51
C ASP A 24 11.85 -1.98 -7.59
N SER A 25 11.12 -2.88 -6.94
CA SER A 25 11.41 -4.33 -6.97
C SER A 25 11.61 -4.94 -8.37
N PRO A 26 10.90 -4.54 -9.44
CA PRO A 26 11.17 -5.07 -10.79
C PRO A 26 12.58 -4.77 -11.32
N ASN A 27 13.21 -3.67 -10.88
CA ASN A 27 14.54 -3.24 -11.33
C ASN A 27 15.65 -3.57 -10.33
N GLN A 28 15.30 -4.19 -9.19
CA GLN A 28 16.22 -4.51 -8.11
C GLN A 28 16.28 -6.03 -7.92
N PRO A 29 17.17 -6.76 -8.64
CA PRO A 29 17.20 -8.23 -8.62
C PRO A 29 17.45 -8.86 -7.24
N ALA A 30 17.97 -8.08 -6.29
CA ALA A 30 18.18 -8.52 -4.92
C ALA A 30 16.92 -8.43 -4.04
N PHE A 31 15.86 -7.75 -4.49
CA PHE A 31 14.59 -7.65 -3.76
C PHE A 31 13.70 -8.87 -4.04
N PRO A 32 12.74 -9.18 -3.14
CA PRO A 32 11.72 -10.18 -3.44
C PRO A 32 11.02 -9.84 -4.76
N SER A 33 11.00 -10.79 -5.69
CA SER A 33 10.38 -10.59 -7.00
C SER A 33 8.89 -10.29 -6.86
N PRO A 34 8.37 -9.23 -7.53
CA PRO A 34 6.94 -8.96 -7.61
C PRO A 34 6.26 -9.68 -8.78
N VAL A 35 6.99 -10.50 -9.56
CA VAL A 35 6.48 -11.16 -10.76
C VAL A 35 5.61 -12.35 -10.38
N LEU A 36 4.46 -12.47 -11.05
CA LEU A 36 3.58 -13.64 -11.01
C LEU A 36 3.58 -14.31 -12.39
N ASN A 37 3.94 -15.59 -12.46
CA ASN A 37 3.98 -16.38 -13.69
C ASN A 37 2.65 -17.12 -13.94
N PRO A 38 2.39 -17.57 -15.19
CA PRO A 38 1.21 -18.36 -15.50
C PRO A 38 1.09 -19.62 -14.62
N GLY A 39 -0.07 -19.81 -14.01
CA GLY A 39 -0.35 -20.93 -13.11
C GLY A 39 0.01 -20.68 -11.64
N GLU A 40 0.72 -19.59 -11.33
CA GLU A 40 0.99 -19.19 -9.96
C GLU A 40 -0.20 -18.45 -9.34
N VAL A 41 -0.29 -18.50 -8.01
CA VAL A 41 -1.33 -17.81 -7.24
C VAL A 41 -0.69 -16.69 -6.44
N TYR A 42 -1.07 -15.45 -6.75
CA TYR A 42 -0.75 -14.31 -5.90
C TYR A 42 -1.71 -14.27 -4.71
N ARG A 43 -1.17 -14.09 -3.50
CA ARG A 43 -1.96 -13.88 -2.27
C ARG A 43 -1.28 -12.83 -1.39
N SER A 44 -2.05 -11.83 -0.97
CA SER A 44 -1.65 -10.83 0.02
C SER A 44 -2.83 -10.58 0.95
N THR A 45 -2.55 -10.20 2.20
CA THR A 45 -3.58 -9.94 3.21
C THR A 45 -3.11 -8.80 4.10
N THR A 46 -3.96 -7.79 4.21
CA THR A 46 -3.73 -6.62 5.09
C THR A 46 -4.91 -6.52 6.03
N GLU A 47 -4.62 -6.49 7.32
CA GLU A 47 -5.64 -6.42 8.35
C GLU A 47 -5.36 -5.27 9.30
N TYR A 48 -6.35 -4.41 9.49
CA TYR A 48 -6.33 -3.33 10.46
C TYR A 48 -7.26 -3.67 11.63
N ARG A 49 -6.69 -3.86 12.82
CA ARG A 49 -7.44 -4.11 14.05
C ARG A 49 -7.25 -2.94 15.01
N PHE A 50 -8.34 -2.25 15.31
CA PHE A 50 -8.35 -1.16 16.27
C PHE A 50 -8.92 -1.63 17.60
N ARG A 51 -8.40 -1.05 18.68
CA ARG A 51 -8.87 -1.24 20.05
C ARG A 51 -8.79 0.11 20.75
N SER A 52 -9.70 0.31 21.70
CA SER A 52 -9.72 1.45 22.61
C SER A 52 -8.78 1.25 23.78
#